data_AF-A0A167KBC3-F1
#
_entry.id   AF-A0A167KBC3-F1
#
_cell.length_a   1.000
_cell.length_b   1.000
_cell.length_c   1.000
_cell.angle_alpha   90.00
_cell.angle_beta   90.00
_cell.angle_gamma   90.00
#
_symmetry.space_group_name_H-M   'P 1'
#
loop_
_entity.id
_entity.type
_entity.pdbx_description
1 polymer ?
#
loop_
_entity_poly.entity_id
_entity_poly.type
_entity_poly.pdbx_seq_one_letter_code
_entity_poly.pdbx_strand_id
1 'polypeptide(L)'
;MSIQSKLIVDDRVSNVLKWNFAFDQKADYNNRPSGNPIFKGISITLEADKNTDLMEWMISPNMTKQFELHLTPTTFISKTRKLLFNDAHCIEYKLNYNSDTKRPLSIELFITAAGFKDSLTGAEHSEYWRVTYPNTTPLTNIEQEEPIQRNISVKSFLKNGTIVPLGIKDYNGKSEENNLNFDIEVMENPAEKMLIEVRKSGSTIYSEEITKGDMLSVGIHEWKWDGFDNNDNLNTYSLKNDPLSLKVTVWFEEKEEYNILSIDNIVAKKVEWVDVDIQRNIKQMVIYLKINLRDGGEKGINKAKNIPENVIEDQGFEPISKRTKNYNELEGMALSGINKYWSRTADNVTETLINGEDWKISVIATADDKGMKAPKIIYFTNSKETNFTRSHNWELSRKLFYKVGYLKYDDWVYQNNSYANEDFIETSAHEIGHEILLAYGGQSYSKEHKDTSDLLQNVTNENSYPKIGEIDLMKYYDGYRPNDFYERRVASAKDVISLIWLSKLEIR
;
A
#
# COMPACT_ATOMS: atom_id res chain seq x y z
N MET A 1 -26.68 -22.60 -16.92
CA MET A 1 -26.20 -23.94 -16.52
C MET A 1 -25.15 -24.35 -17.55
N SER A 2 -23.88 -24.44 -17.15
CA SER A 2 -22.80 -24.87 -18.04
C SER A 2 -22.51 -26.35 -17.74
N ILE A 3 -22.23 -27.13 -18.78
CA ILE A 3 -21.88 -28.55 -18.66
C ILE A 3 -20.55 -28.72 -19.39
N GLN A 4 -19.55 -29.22 -18.70
CA GLN A 4 -18.33 -29.68 -19.33
C GLN A 4 -18.54 -31.12 -19.82
N SER A 5 -18.25 -31.36 -21.10
CA SER A 5 -18.37 -32.69 -21.71
C SER A 5 -16.99 -33.23 -22.06
N LYS A 6 -16.68 -34.46 -21.66
CA LYS A 6 -15.43 -35.17 -21.99
C LYS A 6 -15.74 -36.53 -22.62
N LEU A 7 -15.04 -36.86 -23.70
CA LEU A 7 -15.08 -38.17 -24.35
C LEU A 7 -13.88 -38.99 -23.86
N ILE A 8 -14.13 -40.21 -23.39
CA ILE A 8 -13.11 -41.14 -22.95
C ILE A 8 -13.17 -42.37 -23.85
N VAL A 9 -12.10 -42.64 -24.58
CA VAL A 9 -11.96 -43.81 -25.46
C VAL A 9 -10.61 -44.43 -25.13
N ASP A 10 -10.59 -45.70 -24.71
CA ASP A 10 -9.39 -46.33 -24.13
C ASP A 10 -8.81 -45.45 -23.00
N ASP A 11 -7.52 -45.10 -23.04
CA ASP A 11 -6.85 -44.22 -22.06
C ASP A 11 -6.91 -42.73 -22.45
N ARG A 12 -7.59 -42.38 -23.54
CA ARG A 12 -7.61 -41.01 -24.07
C ARG A 12 -8.82 -40.23 -23.56
N VAL A 13 -8.56 -39.06 -22.98
CA VAL A 13 -9.60 -38.08 -22.57
C VAL A 13 -9.58 -36.88 -23.52
N SER A 14 -10.68 -36.65 -24.25
CA SER A 14 -10.81 -35.56 -25.21
C SER A 14 -11.88 -34.55 -24.79
N ASN A 15 -11.61 -33.26 -24.98
CA ASN A 15 -12.59 -32.20 -24.71
C ASN A 15 -13.67 -32.18 -25.80
N VAL A 16 -14.95 -32.22 -25.42
CA VAL A 16 -16.08 -32.27 -26.35
C VAL A 16 -16.69 -30.88 -26.50
N LEU A 17 -16.71 -30.39 -27.74
CA LEU A 17 -17.28 -29.08 -28.10
C LEU A 17 -18.79 -29.17 -28.36
N LYS A 18 -19.24 -30.28 -28.96
CA LYS A 18 -20.65 -30.52 -29.31
C LYS A 18 -20.90 -32.02 -29.41
N TRP A 19 -22.08 -32.47 -29.03
CA TRP A 19 -22.51 -33.85 -29.31
C TRP A 19 -24.02 -33.92 -29.48
N ASN A 20 -24.49 -34.93 -30.19
CA ASN A 20 -25.90 -35.32 -30.25
C ASN A 20 -26.01 -36.81 -30.61
N PHE A 21 -26.97 -37.51 -30.00
CA PHE A 21 -27.31 -38.88 -30.36
C PHE A 21 -28.81 -39.03 -30.41
N ALA A 22 -29.29 -40.07 -31.11
CA ALA A 22 -30.71 -40.33 -31.22
C ALA A 22 -31.02 -41.83 -31.19
N PHE A 23 -32.20 -42.14 -30.68
CA PHE A 23 -32.88 -43.42 -30.86
C PHE A 23 -34.11 -43.19 -31.73
N ASP A 24 -34.45 -44.17 -32.55
CA ASP A 24 -35.61 -44.13 -33.43
C ASP A 24 -36.35 -45.46 -33.37
N GLN A 25 -37.67 -45.42 -33.52
CA GLN A 25 -38.51 -46.61 -33.49
C GLN A 25 -39.59 -46.46 -34.55
N LYS A 26 -39.73 -47.48 -35.41
CA LYS A 26 -40.78 -47.49 -36.44
C LYS A 26 -42.16 -47.48 -35.77
N ALA A 27 -43.11 -46.78 -36.39
CA ALA A 27 -44.51 -46.79 -36.00
C ALA A 27 -45.37 -47.43 -37.09
N ASP A 28 -46.46 -48.09 -36.67
CA ASP A 28 -47.48 -48.60 -37.57
C ASP A 28 -48.36 -47.46 -38.12
N TYR A 29 -49.34 -47.81 -38.96
CA TYR A 29 -50.28 -46.86 -39.55
C TYR A 29 -51.17 -46.12 -38.53
N ASN A 30 -51.20 -46.57 -37.27
CA ASN A 30 -51.91 -45.92 -36.15
C ASN A 30 -50.95 -45.12 -35.24
N ASN A 31 -49.69 -44.90 -35.67
CA ASN A 31 -48.62 -44.28 -34.87
C ASN A 31 -48.26 -45.04 -33.58
N ARG A 32 -48.47 -46.37 -33.54
CA ARG A 32 -48.02 -47.22 -32.43
C ARG A 32 -46.65 -47.82 -32.75
N PRO A 33 -45.74 -47.97 -31.78
CA PRO A 33 -44.46 -48.64 -32.00
C PRO A 33 -44.63 -50.02 -32.65
N SER A 34 -43.93 -50.25 -33.77
CA SER A 34 -44.06 -51.44 -34.61
C SER A 34 -42.74 -52.19 -34.83
N GLY A 35 -41.67 -51.79 -34.12
CA GLY A 35 -40.36 -52.43 -34.16
C GLY A 35 -39.55 -52.11 -32.92
N ASN A 36 -38.36 -52.69 -32.79
CA ASN A 36 -37.46 -52.36 -31.68
C ASN A 36 -36.86 -50.95 -31.86
N PRO A 37 -36.58 -50.21 -30.77
CA PRO A 37 -35.75 -49.00 -30.85
C PRO A 37 -34.40 -49.32 -31.49
N ILE A 38 -33.90 -48.42 -32.31
CA ILE A 38 -32.60 -48.53 -32.98
C ILE A 38 -31.77 -47.32 -32.58
N PHE A 39 -30.53 -47.55 -32.17
CA PHE A 39 -29.59 -46.46 -31.95
C PHE A 39 -29.12 -45.90 -33.29
N LYS A 40 -29.41 -44.62 -33.57
CA LYS A 40 -29.04 -43.95 -34.83
C LYS A 40 -27.58 -43.49 -34.85
N GLY A 41 -26.83 -43.74 -33.79
CA GLY A 41 -25.47 -43.26 -33.63
C GLY A 41 -25.40 -41.94 -32.87
N ILE A 42 -24.16 -41.51 -32.64
CA ILE A 42 -23.80 -40.27 -31.96
C ILE A 42 -22.82 -39.50 -32.83
N SER A 43 -23.13 -38.22 -33.04
CA SER A 43 -22.20 -37.27 -33.65
C SER A 43 -21.50 -36.50 -32.54
N ILE A 44 -20.17 -36.43 -32.57
CA ILE A 44 -19.34 -35.76 -31.56
C ILE A 44 -18.34 -34.83 -32.27
N THR A 45 -18.24 -33.59 -31.82
CA THR A 45 -17.20 -32.64 -32.21
C THR A 45 -16.22 -32.46 -31.05
N LEU A 46 -14.95 -32.77 -31.27
CA LEU A 46 -13.86 -32.67 -30.32
C LEU A 46 -12.99 -31.45 -30.62
N GLU A 47 -12.37 -30.91 -29.57
CA GLU A 47 -11.22 -30.03 -29.73
C GLU A 47 -10.03 -30.88 -30.18
N ALA A 48 -9.38 -30.50 -31.28
CA ALA A 48 -8.27 -31.27 -31.80
C ALA A 48 -7.04 -31.12 -30.89
N ASP A 49 -6.42 -32.25 -30.57
CA ASP A 49 -5.16 -32.32 -29.84
C ASP A 49 -4.05 -32.88 -30.75
N LYS A 50 -2.84 -33.04 -30.20
CA LYS A 50 -1.68 -33.55 -30.96
C LYS A 50 -1.74 -35.06 -31.24
N ASN A 51 -2.76 -35.78 -30.76
CA ASN A 51 -2.81 -37.23 -30.81
C ASN A 51 -3.76 -37.75 -31.91
N THR A 52 -3.22 -38.59 -32.81
CA THR A 52 -3.90 -39.06 -34.04
C THR A 52 -4.68 -40.38 -33.89
N ASP A 53 -4.71 -40.99 -32.70
CA ASP A 53 -5.21 -42.37 -32.48
C ASP A 53 -6.68 -42.61 -32.85
N LEU A 54 -7.51 -41.56 -32.95
CA LEU A 54 -8.92 -41.70 -33.34
C LEU A 54 -9.12 -41.94 -34.84
N MET A 55 -8.16 -41.53 -35.67
CA MET A 55 -8.21 -41.79 -37.12
C MET A 55 -8.01 -43.28 -37.41
N GLU A 56 -7.16 -43.95 -36.63
CA GLU A 56 -6.92 -45.41 -36.73
C GLU A 56 -8.21 -46.20 -36.55
N TRP A 57 -9.07 -45.77 -35.62
CA TRP A 57 -10.37 -46.39 -35.36
C TRP A 57 -11.28 -46.35 -36.59
N MET A 58 -11.27 -45.25 -37.34
CA MET A 58 -12.08 -45.10 -38.56
C MET A 58 -11.56 -45.94 -39.73
N ILE A 59 -10.23 -45.97 -39.93
CA ILE A 59 -9.63 -46.68 -41.08
C ILE A 59 -9.56 -48.20 -40.89
N SER A 60 -9.83 -48.69 -39.68
CA SER A 60 -9.84 -50.10 -39.32
C SER A 60 -11.27 -50.67 -39.38
N PRO A 61 -11.66 -51.42 -40.44
CA PRO A 61 -13.07 -51.68 -40.76
C PRO A 61 -13.89 -52.38 -39.68
N ASN A 62 -13.24 -53.23 -38.88
CA ASN A 62 -13.90 -54.03 -37.84
C ASN A 62 -13.44 -53.66 -36.42
N MET A 63 -12.71 -52.55 -36.26
CA MET A 63 -12.23 -52.14 -34.94
C MET A 63 -13.40 -51.61 -34.12
N THR A 64 -13.71 -52.31 -33.03
CA THR A 64 -14.67 -51.87 -32.03
C THR A 64 -13.94 -51.28 -30.82
N LYS A 65 -14.40 -50.15 -30.32
CA LYS A 65 -13.94 -49.60 -29.04
C LYS A 65 -15.08 -49.47 -28.04
N GLN A 66 -14.74 -49.34 -26.77
CA GLN A 66 -15.65 -48.97 -25.70
C GLN A 66 -15.38 -47.51 -25.39
N PHE A 67 -16.41 -46.70 -25.18
CA PHE A 67 -16.19 -45.29 -24.84
C PHE A 67 -17.26 -44.74 -23.90
N GLU A 68 -16.88 -43.69 -23.19
CA GLU A 68 -17.75 -42.99 -22.26
C GLU A 68 -17.83 -41.51 -22.61
N LEU A 69 -19.05 -40.95 -22.55
CA LEU A 69 -19.27 -39.52 -22.59
C LEU A 69 -19.63 -39.04 -21.17
N HIS A 70 -18.75 -38.26 -20.58
CA HIS A 70 -18.91 -37.71 -19.24
C HIS A 70 -19.48 -36.30 -19.34
N LEU A 71 -20.61 -36.08 -18.67
CA LEU A 71 -21.30 -34.81 -18.59
C LEU A 71 -21.20 -34.30 -17.14
N THR A 72 -20.29 -33.36 -16.92
CA THR A 72 -20.01 -32.77 -15.60
C THR A 72 -20.66 -31.39 -15.51
N PRO A 73 -21.68 -31.20 -14.66
CA PRO A 73 -22.26 -29.88 -14.42
C PRO A 73 -21.23 -28.95 -13.77
N THR A 74 -21.17 -27.68 -14.18
CA THR A 74 -20.22 -26.70 -13.59
C THR A 74 -20.65 -26.19 -12.21
N THR A 75 -21.79 -26.64 -11.70
CA THR A 75 -22.32 -26.31 -10.38
C THR A 75 -22.10 -27.50 -9.43
N PHE A 76 -21.42 -27.26 -8.31
CA PHE A 76 -20.84 -28.26 -7.38
C PHE A 76 -21.83 -29.21 -6.64
N ILE A 77 -23.11 -29.26 -7.02
CA ILE A 77 -24.14 -30.03 -6.29
C ILE A 77 -24.43 -31.40 -6.95
N SER A 78 -24.18 -31.57 -8.25
CA SER A 78 -24.65 -32.74 -9.02
C SER A 78 -23.53 -33.66 -9.51
N LYS A 79 -23.73 -34.97 -9.37
CA LYS A 79 -22.82 -36.02 -9.86
C LYS A 79 -22.66 -35.98 -11.38
N THR A 80 -21.48 -36.36 -11.87
CA THR A 80 -21.21 -36.57 -13.30
C THR A 80 -22.14 -37.64 -13.88
N ARG A 81 -22.86 -37.31 -14.95
CA ARG A 81 -23.62 -38.28 -15.73
C ARG A 81 -22.69 -38.92 -16.77
N LYS A 82 -22.58 -40.25 -16.74
CA LYS A 82 -21.77 -41.04 -17.67
C LYS A 82 -22.71 -41.73 -18.66
N LEU A 83 -22.47 -41.55 -19.94
CA LEU A 83 -23.10 -42.33 -21.01
C LEU A 83 -22.07 -43.32 -21.54
N LEU A 84 -22.29 -44.61 -21.31
CA LEU A 84 -21.39 -45.68 -21.70
C LEU A 84 -21.88 -46.28 -23.01
N PHE A 85 -20.97 -46.47 -23.94
CA PHE A 85 -21.23 -47.06 -25.25
C PHE A 85 -20.32 -48.25 -25.46
N ASN A 86 -20.93 -49.37 -25.86
CA ASN A 86 -20.23 -50.63 -26.05
C ASN A 86 -20.23 -51.11 -27.49
N ASP A 87 -19.15 -51.79 -27.86
CA ASP A 87 -18.91 -52.36 -29.19
C ASP A 87 -19.13 -51.31 -30.28
N ALA A 88 -18.47 -50.17 -30.11
CA ALA A 88 -18.68 -49.02 -30.95
C ALA A 88 -17.78 -49.04 -32.19
N HIS A 89 -18.36 -48.67 -33.33
CA HIS A 89 -17.68 -48.47 -34.60
C HIS A 89 -17.64 -46.99 -34.95
N CYS A 90 -16.47 -46.48 -35.31
CA CYS A 90 -16.33 -45.17 -35.94
C CYS A 90 -16.75 -45.30 -37.41
N ILE A 91 -17.83 -44.60 -37.79
CA ILE A 91 -18.43 -44.66 -39.13
C ILE A 91 -18.02 -43.45 -39.98
N GLU A 92 -17.73 -42.32 -39.34
CA GLU A 92 -17.23 -41.12 -40.02
C GLU A 92 -16.20 -40.42 -39.15
N TYR A 93 -15.12 -39.94 -39.78
CA TYR A 93 -14.10 -39.08 -39.19
C TYR A 93 -13.86 -37.90 -40.12
N LYS A 94 -13.96 -36.68 -39.60
CA LYS A 94 -13.61 -35.43 -40.30
C LYS A 94 -12.66 -34.60 -39.45
N LEU A 95 -11.54 -34.19 -40.02
CA LEU A 95 -10.65 -33.19 -39.43
C LEU A 95 -10.93 -31.85 -40.10
N ASN A 96 -11.35 -30.85 -39.32
CA ASN A 96 -11.70 -29.52 -39.81
C ASN A 96 -10.68 -28.50 -39.32
N TYR A 97 -10.21 -27.63 -40.23
CA TYR A 97 -9.37 -26.48 -39.90
C TYR A 97 -10.04 -25.17 -40.34
N ASN A 98 -10.07 -24.17 -39.46
CA ASN A 98 -10.58 -22.83 -39.74
C ASN A 98 -9.75 -21.76 -39.01
N SER A 99 -8.92 -21.02 -39.74
CA SER A 99 -8.02 -19.99 -39.22
C SER A 99 -8.72 -18.83 -38.51
N ASP A 100 -10.00 -18.60 -38.82
CA ASP A 100 -10.72 -17.39 -38.41
C ASP A 100 -11.47 -17.57 -37.08
N THR A 101 -11.23 -18.70 -36.40
CA THR A 101 -11.91 -19.07 -35.15
C THR A 101 -10.92 -19.23 -34.01
N LYS A 102 -11.39 -19.00 -32.77
CA LYS A 102 -10.59 -19.20 -31.55
C LYS A 102 -10.14 -20.65 -31.33
N ARG A 103 -10.73 -21.61 -32.05
CA ARG A 103 -10.38 -23.04 -32.02
C ARG A 103 -10.18 -23.53 -33.45
N PRO A 104 -8.99 -23.27 -34.02
CA PRO A 104 -8.79 -23.42 -35.45
C PRO A 104 -8.77 -24.86 -35.94
N LEU A 105 -8.75 -25.86 -35.07
CA LEU A 105 -8.73 -27.27 -35.43
C LEU A 105 -9.77 -28.05 -34.61
N SER A 106 -10.62 -28.83 -35.26
CA SER A 106 -11.63 -29.69 -34.62
C SER A 106 -11.76 -31.03 -35.32
N ILE A 107 -12.21 -32.05 -34.59
CA ILE A 107 -12.45 -33.40 -35.12
C ILE A 107 -13.95 -33.69 -34.98
N GLU A 108 -14.62 -34.07 -36.05
CA GLU A 108 -15.99 -34.57 -36.02
C GLU A 108 -16.01 -36.08 -36.23
N LEU A 109 -16.70 -36.78 -35.34
CA LEU A 109 -16.88 -38.23 -35.37
C LEU A 109 -18.37 -38.55 -35.50
N PHE A 110 -18.70 -39.55 -36.29
CA PHE A 110 -19.99 -40.24 -36.23
C PHE A 110 -19.75 -41.69 -35.82
N ILE A 111 -20.33 -42.10 -34.70
CA ILE A 111 -20.08 -43.39 -34.08
C ILE A 111 -21.40 -44.14 -33.89
N THR A 112 -21.43 -45.43 -34.22
CA THR A 112 -22.52 -46.33 -33.88
C THR A 112 -22.07 -47.30 -32.79
N ALA A 113 -22.97 -47.75 -31.93
CA ALA A 113 -22.65 -48.66 -30.84
C ALA A 113 -23.73 -49.74 -30.69
N ALA A 114 -23.32 -50.94 -30.28
CA ALA A 114 -24.24 -52.03 -30.03
C ALA A 114 -24.82 -51.98 -28.62
N GLY A 115 -24.10 -51.43 -27.65
CA GLY A 115 -24.57 -51.24 -26.28
C GLY A 115 -24.61 -49.77 -25.89
N PHE A 116 -25.60 -49.38 -25.10
CA PHE A 116 -25.68 -48.07 -24.48
C PHE A 116 -26.17 -48.21 -23.03
N LYS A 117 -25.59 -47.43 -22.11
CA LYS A 117 -26.04 -47.32 -20.72
C LYS A 117 -25.90 -45.89 -20.21
N ASP A 118 -26.95 -45.37 -19.59
CA ASP A 118 -26.95 -44.06 -18.95
C ASP A 118 -26.88 -44.18 -17.43
N SER A 119 -25.83 -43.62 -16.83
CA SER A 119 -25.61 -43.71 -15.38
C SER A 119 -26.64 -42.91 -14.56
N LEU A 120 -27.31 -41.93 -15.15
CA LEU A 120 -28.29 -41.10 -14.45
C LEU A 120 -29.67 -41.77 -14.38
N THR A 121 -30.13 -42.30 -15.52
CA THR A 121 -31.46 -42.93 -15.63
C THR A 121 -31.43 -44.43 -15.37
N GLY A 122 -30.26 -45.06 -15.47
CA GLY A 122 -30.12 -46.51 -15.49
C GLY A 122 -30.61 -47.16 -16.80
N ALA A 123 -31.02 -46.36 -17.80
CA ALA A 123 -31.50 -46.87 -19.06
C ALA A 123 -30.40 -47.63 -19.82
N GLU A 124 -30.75 -48.79 -20.36
CA GLU A 124 -29.86 -49.63 -21.16
C GLU A 124 -30.49 -49.97 -22.50
N HIS A 125 -29.68 -50.01 -23.55
CA HIS A 125 -30.06 -50.47 -24.89
C HIS A 125 -29.02 -51.46 -25.41
N SER A 126 -29.48 -52.47 -26.14
CA SER A 126 -28.62 -53.48 -26.77
C SER A 126 -29.15 -53.83 -28.16
N GLU A 127 -28.32 -53.63 -29.18
CA GLU A 127 -28.53 -54.13 -30.52
C GLU A 127 -28.25 -55.63 -30.61
N TYR A 128 -28.85 -56.28 -31.61
CA TYR A 128 -28.73 -57.74 -31.79
C TYR A 128 -27.30 -58.21 -32.10
N TRP A 129 -26.42 -57.31 -32.55
CA TRP A 129 -25.03 -57.58 -32.93
C TRP A 129 -24.04 -57.25 -31.80
N ARG A 130 -24.53 -56.94 -30.59
CA ARG A 130 -23.69 -56.72 -29.41
C ARG A 130 -22.90 -57.98 -29.06
N VAL A 131 -21.60 -57.83 -28.84
CA VAL A 131 -20.67 -58.91 -28.46
C VAL A 131 -20.38 -58.86 -26.96
N THR A 132 -20.30 -57.66 -26.39
CA THR A 132 -20.01 -57.41 -24.97
C THR A 132 -21.29 -57.42 -24.15
N TYR A 133 -21.62 -58.51 -23.46
CA TYR A 133 -22.84 -58.64 -22.65
C TYR A 133 -22.65 -58.12 -21.20
N PRO A 134 -23.73 -57.68 -20.51
CA PRO A 134 -23.65 -57.22 -19.12
C PRO A 134 -23.34 -58.38 -18.17
N ASN A 135 -22.05 -58.72 -18.04
CA ASN A 135 -21.38 -59.42 -16.94
C ASN A 135 -19.91 -59.76 -17.25
N THR A 136 -19.33 -59.30 -18.37
CA THR A 136 -17.87 -59.16 -18.44
C THR A 136 -17.51 -57.89 -17.70
N THR A 137 -17.01 -58.03 -16.48
CA THR A 137 -16.31 -56.97 -15.76
C THR A 137 -15.38 -56.28 -16.75
N PRO A 138 -15.57 -54.99 -17.07
CA PRO A 138 -14.50 -54.23 -17.68
C PRO A 138 -13.28 -54.40 -16.79
N LEU A 139 -12.08 -54.46 -17.36
CA LEU A 139 -10.85 -54.30 -16.59
C LEU A 139 -10.86 -52.90 -15.96
N THR A 140 -11.64 -52.72 -14.90
CA THR A 140 -11.28 -51.83 -13.81
C THR A 140 -9.99 -52.40 -13.24
N ASN A 141 -8.86 -51.94 -13.76
CA ASN A 141 -7.92 -51.42 -12.79
C ASN A 141 -8.70 -50.35 -12.04
N ILE A 142 -9.15 -50.73 -10.85
CA ILE A 142 -9.36 -49.78 -9.78
C ILE A 142 -7.96 -49.20 -9.55
N GLU A 143 -7.55 -48.23 -10.38
CA GLU A 143 -6.99 -47.06 -9.74
C GLU A 143 -8.09 -46.63 -8.81
N GLN A 144 -7.80 -46.67 -7.51
CA GLN A 144 -8.49 -45.83 -6.56
C GLN A 144 -8.75 -44.52 -7.32
N GLU A 145 -10.01 -44.12 -7.52
CA GLU A 145 -10.26 -42.72 -7.86
C GLU A 145 -9.56 -41.98 -6.72
N GLU A 146 -8.34 -41.48 -6.97
CA GLU A 146 -7.72 -40.55 -6.05
C GLU A 146 -8.81 -39.51 -5.85
N PRO A 147 -9.24 -39.26 -4.59
CA PRO A 147 -10.29 -38.29 -4.34
C PRO A 147 -9.91 -37.05 -5.14
N ILE A 148 -10.79 -36.57 -6.03
CA ILE A 148 -10.54 -35.35 -6.82
C ILE A 148 -9.94 -34.38 -5.84
N GLN A 149 -8.63 -34.11 -5.95
CA GLN A 149 -7.90 -33.40 -4.91
C GLN A 149 -8.44 -31.98 -4.99
N ARG A 150 -9.45 -31.67 -4.18
CA ARG A 150 -10.01 -30.33 -4.10
C ARG A 150 -8.97 -29.52 -3.37
N ASN A 151 -8.12 -28.88 -4.15
CA ASN A 151 -7.02 -28.07 -3.66
C ASN A 151 -7.53 -26.64 -3.55
N ILE A 152 -6.82 -25.86 -2.75
CA ILE A 152 -7.02 -24.42 -2.65
C ILE A 152 -5.65 -23.81 -2.87
N SER A 153 -5.57 -22.65 -3.51
CA SER A 153 -4.32 -21.91 -3.56
C SER A 153 -4.59 -20.43 -3.47
N VAL A 154 -3.62 -19.70 -2.95
CA VAL A 154 -3.70 -18.26 -2.75
C VAL A 154 -2.44 -17.58 -3.26
N LYS A 155 -2.60 -16.39 -3.84
CA LYS A 155 -1.51 -15.47 -4.17
C LYS A 155 -1.86 -14.09 -3.69
N SER A 156 -0.85 -13.30 -3.33
CA SER A 156 -1.02 -11.91 -2.98
C SER A 156 -0.06 -11.02 -3.76
N PHE A 157 -0.53 -9.82 -4.09
CA PHE A 157 0.19 -8.83 -4.87
C PHE A 157 0.04 -7.46 -4.21
N LEU A 158 1.13 -6.72 -4.10
CA LEU A 158 1.11 -5.34 -3.61
C LEU A 158 0.90 -4.39 -4.78
N LYS A 159 -0.01 -3.42 -4.62
CA LYS A 159 -0.20 -2.35 -5.61
C LYS A 159 0.77 -1.21 -5.34
N ASN A 160 1.40 -0.72 -6.41
CA ASN A 160 2.20 0.50 -6.34
C ASN A 160 1.32 1.71 -6.01
N GLY A 161 1.87 2.65 -5.26
CA GLY A 161 1.12 3.81 -4.82
C GLY A 161 1.87 4.66 -3.80
N THR A 162 1.22 5.72 -3.35
CA THR A 162 1.73 6.58 -2.29
C THR A 162 0.80 6.54 -1.10
N ILE A 163 1.37 6.63 0.10
CA ILE A 163 0.61 6.53 1.35
C ILE A 163 0.94 7.72 2.22
N VAL A 164 -0.09 8.39 2.68
CA VAL A 164 0.01 9.47 3.67
C VAL A 164 -0.58 8.96 4.99
N PRO A 165 0.22 8.86 6.07
CA PRO A 165 -0.30 8.49 7.38
C PRO A 165 -1.50 9.37 7.76
N LEU A 166 -2.56 8.75 8.30
CA LEU A 166 -3.83 9.39 8.66
C LEU A 166 -4.58 10.10 7.50
N GLY A 167 -4.14 9.95 6.25
CA GLY A 167 -4.79 10.55 5.08
C GLY A 167 -4.72 12.08 5.07
N ILE A 168 -3.66 12.67 5.64
CA ILE A 168 -3.47 14.12 5.65
C ILE A 168 -3.51 14.65 4.21
N LYS A 169 -4.23 15.75 4.01
CA LYS A 169 -4.36 16.40 2.71
C LYS A 169 -3.07 17.13 2.33
N ASP A 170 -2.82 17.22 1.04
CA ASP A 170 -1.76 18.08 0.52
C ASP A 170 -2.07 19.57 0.80
N TYR A 171 -1.10 20.45 0.50
CA TYR A 171 -1.24 21.89 0.71
C TYR A 171 -2.49 22.49 0.05
N ASN A 172 -2.93 21.95 -1.09
CA ASN A 172 -4.09 22.42 -1.84
C ASN A 172 -5.41 21.77 -1.37
N GLY A 173 -5.37 20.93 -0.34
CA GLY A 173 -6.55 20.26 0.22
C GLY A 173 -6.96 18.98 -0.54
N LYS A 174 -6.11 18.45 -1.41
CA LYS A 174 -6.36 17.20 -2.13
C LYS A 174 -6.12 16.01 -1.18
N SER A 175 -7.10 15.11 -1.11
CA SER A 175 -6.96 13.84 -0.39
C SER A 175 -5.98 12.91 -1.09
N GLU A 176 -5.27 12.13 -0.29
CA GLU A 176 -4.32 11.13 -0.74
C GLU A 176 -4.64 9.76 -0.11
N GLU A 177 -4.21 8.69 -0.75
CA GLU A 177 -4.39 7.33 -0.24
C GLU A 177 -3.67 7.17 1.11
N ASN A 178 -4.33 6.49 2.05
CA ASN A 178 -3.83 6.23 3.39
C ASN A 178 -3.63 4.74 3.69
N ASN A 179 -3.80 3.88 2.68
CA ASN A 179 -3.63 2.43 2.81
C ASN A 179 -2.59 1.87 1.83
N LEU A 180 -1.88 0.83 2.27
CA LEU A 180 -1.29 -0.17 1.39
C LEU A 180 -2.43 -1.00 0.79
N ASN A 181 -2.48 -1.07 -0.53
CA ASN A 181 -3.51 -1.82 -1.26
C ASN A 181 -2.91 -3.11 -1.82
N PHE A 182 -3.59 -4.22 -1.58
CA PHE A 182 -3.20 -5.55 -2.02
C PHE A 182 -4.30 -6.18 -2.86
N ASP A 183 -3.91 -6.98 -3.84
CA ASP A 183 -4.80 -7.92 -4.51
C ASP A 183 -4.50 -9.32 -3.98
N ILE A 184 -5.53 -10.01 -3.49
CA ILE A 184 -5.47 -11.39 -3.02
C ILE A 184 -6.28 -12.25 -3.99
N GLU A 185 -5.60 -13.19 -4.65
CA GLU A 185 -6.19 -14.11 -5.61
C GLU A 185 -6.42 -15.47 -4.94
N VAL A 186 -7.68 -15.84 -4.73
CA VAL A 186 -8.09 -17.18 -4.29
C VAL A 186 -8.40 -18.01 -5.52
N MET A 187 -7.76 -19.17 -5.65
CA MET A 187 -7.84 -20.03 -6.83
C MET A 187 -8.38 -21.41 -6.47
N GLU A 188 -8.86 -22.12 -7.50
CA GLU A 188 -9.33 -23.51 -7.47
C GLU A 188 -10.65 -23.73 -6.74
N ASN A 189 -10.73 -23.42 -5.44
CA ASN A 189 -11.93 -23.56 -4.62
C ASN A 189 -12.10 -22.35 -3.69
N PRO A 190 -13.35 -21.98 -3.34
CA PRO A 190 -13.58 -20.92 -2.36
C PRO A 190 -13.04 -21.35 -0.99
N ALA A 191 -12.46 -20.41 -0.25
CA ALA A 191 -12.01 -20.64 1.11
C ALA A 191 -13.20 -20.72 2.09
N GLU A 192 -13.10 -21.54 3.12
CA GLU A 192 -14.00 -21.52 4.27
C GLU A 192 -13.61 -20.42 5.26
N LYS A 193 -12.32 -20.12 5.31
CA LYS A 193 -11.70 -19.14 6.19
C LYS A 193 -10.43 -18.59 5.55
N MET A 194 -10.12 -17.34 5.84
CA MET A 194 -8.86 -16.70 5.47
C MET A 194 -8.29 -15.96 6.69
N LEU A 195 -6.97 -15.99 6.85
CA LEU A 195 -6.22 -15.24 7.86
C LEU A 195 -5.17 -14.42 7.12
N ILE A 196 -5.25 -13.11 7.29
CA ILE A 196 -4.30 -12.16 6.74
C ILE A 196 -3.43 -11.66 7.88
N GLU A 197 -2.11 -11.86 7.77
CA GLU A 197 -1.14 -11.44 8.77
C GLU A 197 -0.12 -10.50 8.13
N VAL A 198 0.01 -9.28 8.66
CA VAL A 198 1.18 -8.45 8.36
C VAL A 198 2.27 -8.78 9.36
N ARG A 199 3.44 -9.15 8.86
CA ARG A 199 4.58 -9.59 9.66
C ARG A 199 5.74 -8.64 9.49
N LYS A 200 6.37 -8.29 10.61
CA LYS A 200 7.59 -7.48 10.69
C LYS A 200 8.70 -8.30 11.33
N SER A 201 9.81 -8.46 10.63
CA SER A 201 10.95 -9.29 11.06
C SER A 201 10.53 -10.72 11.47
N GLY A 202 9.52 -11.27 10.79
CA GLY A 202 8.97 -12.60 11.07
C GLY A 202 7.88 -12.67 12.15
N SER A 203 7.64 -11.60 12.91
CA SER A 203 6.58 -11.55 13.93
C SER A 203 5.32 -10.90 13.38
N THR A 204 4.15 -11.49 13.65
CA THR A 204 2.84 -10.90 13.28
C THR A 204 2.60 -9.63 14.08
N ILE A 205 2.38 -8.51 13.39
CA ILE A 205 2.05 -7.20 13.98
C ILE A 205 0.58 -6.84 13.79
N TYR A 206 -0.04 -7.34 12.71
CA TYR A 206 -1.44 -7.15 12.40
C TYR A 206 -2.02 -8.49 11.94
N SER A 207 -3.26 -8.78 12.36
CA SER A 207 -3.96 -9.99 11.94
C SER A 207 -5.44 -9.74 11.77
N GLU A 208 -6.00 -10.18 10.63
CA GLU A 208 -7.43 -10.15 10.36
C GLU A 208 -7.91 -11.53 9.94
N GLU A 209 -8.97 -12.02 10.60
CA GLU A 209 -9.60 -13.30 10.28
C GLU A 209 -10.93 -13.05 9.54
N ILE A 210 -11.04 -13.60 8.33
CA ILE A 210 -12.21 -13.51 7.48
C ILE A 210 -12.89 -14.88 7.44
N THR A 211 -14.13 -14.94 7.92
CA THR A 211 -14.95 -16.17 7.96
C THR A 211 -16.19 -16.09 7.07
N LYS A 212 -16.47 -14.91 6.51
CA LYS A 212 -17.62 -14.64 5.63
C LYS A 212 -17.29 -13.50 4.67
N GLY A 213 -17.89 -13.51 3.49
CA GLY A 213 -17.81 -12.41 2.52
C GLY A 213 -17.17 -12.81 1.20
N ASP A 214 -17.22 -11.89 0.23
CA ASP A 214 -16.81 -12.15 -1.15
C ASP A 214 -15.32 -12.49 -1.27
N MET A 215 -14.49 -12.01 -0.35
CA MET A 215 -13.05 -12.32 -0.28
C MET A 215 -12.71 -13.81 -0.21
N LEU A 216 -13.65 -14.65 0.24
CA LEU A 216 -13.46 -16.09 0.32
C LEU A 216 -13.79 -16.81 -1.01
N SER A 217 -14.41 -16.13 -1.96
CA SER A 217 -14.76 -16.70 -3.26
C SER A 217 -13.55 -16.79 -4.19
N VAL A 218 -13.61 -17.67 -5.19
CA VAL A 218 -12.57 -17.75 -6.23
C VAL A 218 -12.55 -16.46 -7.05
N GLY A 219 -11.37 -15.85 -7.16
CA GLY A 219 -11.18 -14.58 -7.85
C GLY A 219 -10.15 -13.69 -7.17
N ILE A 220 -10.03 -12.47 -7.69
CA ILE A 220 -9.14 -11.43 -7.16
C ILE A 220 -9.96 -10.48 -6.29
N HIS A 221 -9.46 -10.24 -5.08
CA HIS A 221 -10.09 -9.41 -4.07
C HIS A 221 -9.13 -8.34 -3.58
N GLU A 222 -9.63 -7.11 -3.42
CA GLU A 222 -8.84 -6.02 -2.86
C GLU A 222 -8.87 -6.08 -1.33
N TRP A 223 -7.70 -6.02 -0.72
CA TRP A 223 -7.52 -5.86 0.72
C TRP A 223 -6.64 -4.65 1.00
N LYS A 224 -6.93 -3.94 2.10
CA LYS A 224 -6.30 -2.66 2.43
C LYS A 224 -5.78 -2.66 3.85
N TRP A 225 -4.59 -2.11 4.04
CA TRP A 225 -3.98 -1.94 5.35
C TRP A 225 -3.50 -0.51 5.54
N ASP A 226 -3.95 0.16 6.59
CA ASP A 226 -3.62 1.55 6.90
C ASP A 226 -2.23 1.74 7.52
N GLY A 227 -1.46 0.66 7.70
CA GLY A 227 -0.12 0.67 8.27
C GLY A 227 -0.08 0.51 9.79
N PHE A 228 -1.23 0.42 10.48
CA PHE A 228 -1.30 0.27 11.92
C PHE A 228 -1.25 -1.20 12.36
N ASP A 229 -0.58 -1.46 13.47
CA ASP A 229 -0.57 -2.77 14.12
C ASP A 229 -1.86 -3.03 14.93
N ASN A 230 -2.02 -4.23 15.49
CA ASN A 230 -3.18 -4.61 16.32
C ASN A 230 -3.34 -3.77 17.60
N ASN A 231 -2.32 -2.99 17.99
CA ASN A 231 -2.32 -2.11 19.15
C ASN A 231 -2.50 -0.63 18.75
N ASP A 232 -2.93 -0.36 17.50
CA ASP A 232 -3.12 0.98 16.96
C ASP A 232 -1.81 1.80 16.87
N ASN A 233 -0.66 1.15 16.67
CA ASN A 233 0.63 1.82 16.44
C ASN A 233 1.06 1.80 14.97
N LEU A 234 1.58 2.92 14.49
CA LEU A 234 2.22 3.04 13.18
C LEU A 234 3.57 3.74 13.33
N ASN A 235 4.63 3.19 12.73
CA ASN A 235 5.95 3.81 12.70
C ASN A 235 6.52 3.81 11.27
N THR A 236 6.62 4.97 10.64
CA THR A 236 7.05 5.08 9.22
C THR A 236 8.51 4.71 9.01
N TYR A 237 9.37 4.90 10.02
CA TYR A 237 10.76 4.46 9.95
C TYR A 237 10.83 2.93 9.87
N SER A 238 10.11 2.23 10.74
CA SER A 238 9.98 0.78 10.70
C SER A 238 9.41 0.29 9.37
N LEU A 239 8.39 0.97 8.81
CA LEU A 239 7.81 0.57 7.52
C LEU A 239 8.81 0.63 6.35
N LYS A 240 9.79 1.53 6.40
CA LYS A 240 10.83 1.66 5.36
C LYS A 240 12.04 0.74 5.58
N ASN A 241 12.34 0.38 6.84
CA ASN A 241 13.64 -0.20 7.19
C ASN A 241 13.56 -1.62 7.77
N ASP A 242 12.41 -2.05 8.30
CA ASP A 242 12.25 -3.39 8.83
C ASP A 242 11.71 -4.34 7.73
N PRO A 243 12.14 -5.61 7.68
CA PRO A 243 11.59 -6.58 6.74
C PRO A 243 10.10 -6.78 6.98
N LEU A 244 9.27 -6.43 6.00
CA LEU A 244 7.82 -6.59 6.04
C LEU A 244 7.37 -7.68 5.09
N SER A 245 6.32 -8.39 5.48
CA SER A 245 5.66 -9.36 4.61
C SER A 245 4.18 -9.48 4.92
N LEU A 246 3.39 -9.79 3.90
CA LEU A 246 2.01 -10.20 4.04
C LEU A 246 1.94 -11.72 3.95
N LYS A 247 1.44 -12.38 4.99
CA LYS A 247 1.10 -13.80 4.94
C LYS A 247 -0.41 -13.94 4.84
N VAL A 248 -0.88 -14.58 3.77
CA VAL A 248 -2.29 -14.92 3.59
C VAL A 248 -2.42 -16.43 3.70
N THR A 249 -3.23 -16.90 4.64
CA THR A 249 -3.51 -18.33 4.84
C THR A 249 -4.98 -18.58 4.55
N VAL A 250 -5.29 -19.62 3.79
CA VAL A 250 -6.64 -20.01 3.41
C VAL A 250 -6.90 -21.47 3.78
N TRP A 251 -8.12 -21.76 4.21
CA TRP A 251 -8.54 -23.12 4.56
C TRP A 251 -9.71 -23.56 3.69
N PHE A 252 -9.68 -24.82 3.26
CA PHE A 252 -10.78 -25.47 2.56
C PHE A 252 -10.79 -26.96 2.92
N GLU A 253 -11.91 -27.46 3.44
CA GLU A 253 -12.00 -28.80 4.03
C GLU A 253 -10.87 -29.02 5.07
N GLU A 254 -10.05 -30.07 4.93
CA GLU A 254 -8.91 -30.35 5.82
C GLU A 254 -7.58 -29.71 5.36
N LYS A 255 -7.59 -28.90 4.30
CA LYS A 255 -6.38 -28.33 3.71
C LYS A 255 -6.14 -26.90 4.17
N GLU A 256 -4.88 -26.61 4.39
CA GLU A 256 -4.34 -25.28 4.69
C GLU A 256 -3.28 -24.95 3.65
N GLU A 257 -3.43 -23.80 3.01
CA GLU A 257 -2.47 -23.27 2.05
C GLU A 257 -2.19 -21.81 2.35
N TYR A 258 -0.99 -21.34 2.00
CA TYR A 258 -0.61 -19.97 2.28
C TYR A 258 0.29 -19.37 1.21
N ASN A 259 0.27 -18.04 1.15
CA ASN A 259 1.21 -17.25 0.39
C ASN A 259 1.89 -16.24 1.31
N ILE A 260 3.20 -16.04 1.12
CA ILE A 260 3.96 -14.97 1.76
C ILE A 260 4.47 -14.06 0.66
N LEU A 261 4.09 -12.79 0.73
CA LEU A 261 4.58 -11.71 -0.11
C LEU A 261 5.52 -10.83 0.70
N SER A 262 6.79 -10.74 0.29
CA SER A 262 7.73 -9.77 0.84
C SER A 262 7.38 -8.35 0.38
N ILE A 263 7.56 -7.38 1.28
CA ILE A 263 7.27 -5.96 1.07
C ILE A 263 8.58 -5.19 1.24
N ASP A 264 9.38 -5.11 0.18
CA ASP A 264 10.78 -4.64 0.26
C ASP A 264 11.01 -3.24 -0.36
N ASN A 265 9.95 -2.59 -0.86
CA ASN A 265 10.06 -1.39 -1.71
C ASN A 265 9.35 -0.14 -1.15
N ILE A 266 9.20 -0.04 0.17
CA ILE A 266 8.63 1.16 0.80
C ILE A 266 9.74 2.18 1.03
N VAL A 267 9.62 3.35 0.41
CA VAL A 267 10.59 4.45 0.53
C VAL A 267 9.89 5.75 0.87
N ALA A 268 10.64 6.76 1.33
CA ALA A 268 10.06 8.10 1.47
C ALA A 268 9.80 8.70 0.08
N LYS A 269 8.61 9.30 -0.12
CA LYS A 269 8.25 9.91 -1.41
C LYS A 269 8.75 11.35 -1.52
N LYS A 270 8.61 12.11 -0.43
CA LYS A 270 8.74 13.57 -0.47
C LYS A 270 10.06 14.04 0.13
N VAL A 271 10.37 13.59 1.34
CA VAL A 271 11.60 13.92 2.07
C VAL A 271 12.05 12.74 2.93
N GLU A 272 13.36 12.58 3.10
CA GLU A 272 13.95 11.49 3.90
C GLU A 272 14.17 11.87 5.38
N TRP A 273 13.97 13.14 5.73
CA TRP A 273 14.36 13.71 7.02
C TRP A 273 13.21 13.80 8.04
N VAL A 274 12.02 13.27 7.71
CA VAL A 274 10.88 13.15 8.64
C VAL A 274 10.42 11.71 8.74
N ASP A 275 10.15 11.27 9.95
CA ASP A 275 9.42 10.05 10.26
C ASP A 275 8.39 10.31 11.37
N VAL A 276 7.33 9.50 11.42
CA VAL A 276 6.29 9.60 12.45
C VAL A 276 6.07 8.26 13.14
N ASP A 277 5.81 8.35 14.44
CA ASP A 277 5.37 7.26 15.30
C ASP A 277 4.02 7.65 15.92
N ILE A 278 2.96 6.92 15.60
CA ILE A 278 1.57 7.28 15.86
C ILE A 278 0.94 6.20 16.72
N GLN A 279 0.30 6.60 17.82
CA GLN A 279 -0.53 5.75 18.67
C GLN A 279 -1.98 6.25 18.58
N ARG A 280 -2.77 5.60 17.73
CA ARG A 280 -4.12 6.06 17.37
C ARG A 280 -5.15 5.85 18.47
N ASN A 281 -5.00 4.83 19.30
CA ASN A 281 -5.87 4.54 20.45
C ASN A 281 -5.87 5.67 21.51
N ILE A 282 -4.73 6.32 21.71
CA ILE A 282 -4.56 7.40 22.70
C ILE A 282 -4.42 8.80 22.07
N LYS A 283 -4.51 8.90 20.73
CA LYS A 283 -4.36 10.14 19.94
C LYS A 283 -3.06 10.89 20.23
N GLN A 284 -1.96 10.14 20.29
CA GLN A 284 -0.63 10.70 20.49
C GLN A 284 0.28 10.33 19.32
N MET A 285 1.22 11.21 19.01
CA MET A 285 2.27 10.90 18.05
C MET A 285 3.57 11.64 18.36
N VAL A 286 4.67 11.05 17.89
CA VAL A 286 6.00 11.62 17.89
C VAL A 286 6.46 11.78 16.45
N ILE A 287 6.88 12.99 16.10
CA ILE A 287 7.50 13.31 14.82
C ILE A 287 9.00 13.38 15.05
N TYR A 288 9.76 12.57 14.32
CA TYR A 288 11.22 12.61 14.31
C TYR A 288 11.71 13.45 13.15
N LEU A 289 12.51 14.48 13.46
CA LEU A 289 12.98 15.46 12.49
C LEU A 289 14.50 15.52 12.45
N LYS A 290 15.11 15.13 11.34
CA LYS A 290 16.56 15.14 11.12
C LYS A 290 17.01 16.45 10.50
N ILE A 291 18.04 17.10 11.03
CA ILE A 291 18.42 18.47 10.63
C ILE A 291 19.93 18.60 10.45
N ASN A 292 20.35 19.16 9.31
CA ASN A 292 21.76 19.40 8.99
C ASN A 292 22.21 20.80 9.43
N LEU A 293 22.33 20.98 10.75
CA LEU A 293 22.96 22.16 11.35
C LEU A 293 24.47 22.09 11.18
N ARG A 294 25.11 23.26 11.03
CA ARG A 294 26.55 23.36 10.77
C ARG A 294 27.17 24.53 11.51
N ASP A 295 28.43 24.39 11.93
CA ASP A 295 29.16 25.51 12.52
C ASP A 295 29.48 26.57 11.46
N GLY A 296 28.98 27.78 11.69
CA GLY A 296 29.23 28.98 10.91
C GLY A 296 30.39 29.82 11.43
N GLY A 297 31.01 29.42 12.53
CA GLY A 297 32.09 30.14 13.18
C GLY A 297 31.58 31.24 14.10
N GLU A 298 32.45 32.23 14.32
CA GLU A 298 32.18 33.38 15.17
C GLU A 298 32.41 34.69 14.44
N LYS A 299 31.69 35.72 14.87
CA LYS A 299 31.83 37.07 14.34
C LYS A 299 31.87 38.07 15.49
N GLY A 300 32.97 38.81 15.55
CA GLY A 300 33.18 39.97 16.40
C GLY A 300 33.82 39.72 17.77
N ILE A 301 34.21 38.49 18.11
CA ILE A 301 35.05 38.20 19.28
C ILE A 301 36.30 39.10 19.35
N ASN A 302 36.95 39.34 18.21
CA ASN A 302 38.13 40.20 18.11
C ASN A 302 37.82 41.71 17.90
N LYS A 303 36.57 42.13 18.13
CA LYS A 303 36.10 43.51 17.86
C LYS A 303 35.71 44.28 19.12
N ALA A 304 36.07 43.80 20.31
CA ALA A 304 35.85 44.52 21.56
C ALA A 304 36.34 45.98 21.51
N LYS A 305 37.50 46.23 20.90
CA LYS A 305 38.08 47.57 20.67
C LYS A 305 37.22 48.54 19.86
N ASN A 306 36.19 48.06 19.16
CA ASN A 306 35.29 48.90 18.38
C ASN A 306 34.13 49.46 19.22
N ILE A 307 34.01 49.02 20.47
CA ILE A 307 33.02 49.50 21.44
C ILE A 307 33.66 50.70 22.15
N PRO A 308 33.03 51.88 22.15
CA PRO A 308 33.53 53.04 22.88
C PRO A 308 33.66 52.77 24.38
N GLU A 309 34.74 53.26 25.02
CA GLU A 309 34.99 53.06 26.46
C GLU A 309 33.85 53.60 27.32
N ASN A 310 33.31 54.78 26.97
CA ASN A 310 32.18 55.37 27.68
C ASN A 310 30.91 54.51 27.64
N VAL A 311 30.71 53.71 26.59
CA VAL A 311 29.58 52.76 26.50
C VAL A 311 29.81 51.59 27.46
N ILE A 312 31.05 51.11 27.54
CA ILE A 312 31.43 50.01 28.44
C ILE A 312 31.26 50.45 29.90
N GLU A 313 31.71 51.66 30.23
CA GLU A 313 31.57 52.26 31.56
C GLU A 313 30.10 52.49 31.95
N ASP A 314 29.28 53.02 31.03
CA ASP A 314 27.86 53.32 31.28
C ASP A 314 27.02 52.05 31.50
N GLN A 315 27.24 51.01 30.68
CA GLN A 315 26.46 49.77 30.78
C GLN A 315 27.05 48.78 31.79
N GLY A 316 28.33 48.91 32.16
CA GLY A 316 28.96 48.16 33.24
C GLY A 316 29.24 46.69 32.94
N PHE A 317 29.28 46.29 31.67
CA PHE A 317 29.57 44.91 31.26
C PHE A 317 30.87 44.81 30.48
N GLU A 318 31.65 43.76 30.75
CA GLU A 318 32.87 43.48 29.99
C GLU A 318 32.57 42.94 28.58
N PRO A 319 33.23 43.45 27.51
CA PRO A 319 33.10 42.88 26.18
C PRO A 319 33.52 41.41 26.10
N ILE A 320 32.75 40.62 25.37
CA ILE A 320 33.01 39.18 25.24
C ILE A 320 34.24 38.95 24.36
N SER A 321 35.30 38.37 24.92
CA SER A 321 36.58 38.10 24.23
C SER A 321 36.81 36.63 23.87
N LYS A 322 35.91 35.73 24.29
CA LYS A 322 35.86 34.32 23.91
C LYS A 322 34.40 33.86 23.92
N ARG A 323 34.04 32.88 23.09
CA ARG A 323 32.67 32.34 23.07
C ARG A 323 32.23 31.91 24.47
N THR A 324 31.05 32.33 24.89
CA THR A 324 30.38 31.83 26.09
C THR A 324 29.66 30.50 25.84
N LYS A 325 29.45 30.15 24.56
CA LYS A 325 28.84 28.90 24.11
C LYS A 325 29.58 28.32 22.92
N ASN A 326 29.87 27.02 22.98
CA ASN A 326 30.44 26.31 21.83
C ASN A 326 29.34 25.88 20.84
N TYR A 327 29.76 25.36 19.68
CA TYR A 327 28.81 24.95 18.62
C TYR A 327 27.81 23.89 19.10
N ASN A 328 28.24 22.85 19.82
CA ASN A 328 27.35 21.76 20.27
C ASN A 328 26.29 22.28 21.25
N GLU A 329 26.63 23.24 22.11
CA GLU A 329 25.64 23.89 22.99
C GLU A 329 24.59 24.65 22.18
N LEU A 330 25.01 25.40 21.15
CA LEU A 330 24.09 26.13 20.28
C LEU A 330 23.27 25.20 19.39
N GLU A 331 23.85 24.10 18.91
CA GLU A 331 23.14 23.06 18.17
C GLU A 331 22.04 22.44 19.05
N GLY A 332 22.37 22.06 20.29
CA GLY A 332 21.39 21.55 21.25
C GLY A 332 20.28 22.56 21.56
N MET A 333 20.60 23.85 21.66
CA MET A 333 19.61 24.92 21.84
C MET A 333 18.70 25.09 20.61
N ALA A 334 19.26 25.01 19.40
CA ALA A 334 18.46 25.10 18.17
C ALA A 334 17.47 23.92 18.08
N LEU A 335 17.95 22.70 18.35
CA LEU A 335 17.10 21.50 18.37
C LEU A 335 16.03 21.57 19.46
N SER A 336 16.37 22.06 20.66
CA SER A 336 15.39 22.21 21.75
C SER A 336 14.32 23.25 21.43
N GLY A 337 14.67 24.30 20.70
CA GLY A 337 13.69 25.27 20.21
C GLY A 337 12.66 24.64 19.28
N ILE A 338 13.08 23.74 18.40
CA ILE A 338 12.17 23.03 17.51
C ILE A 338 11.28 22.09 18.32
N ASN A 339 11.87 21.31 19.23
CA ASN A 339 11.11 20.42 20.12
C ASN A 339 10.06 21.20 20.91
N LYS A 340 10.39 22.40 21.39
CA LYS A 340 9.47 23.26 22.13
C LYS A 340 8.37 23.83 21.24
N TYR A 341 8.74 24.53 20.16
CA TYR A 341 7.81 25.38 19.42
C TYR A 341 7.06 24.65 18.30
N TRP A 342 7.52 23.47 17.86
CA TRP A 342 6.80 22.63 16.89
C TRP A 342 6.01 21.49 17.54
N SER A 343 6.17 21.26 18.85
CA SER A 343 5.29 20.35 19.60
C SER A 343 3.98 21.02 19.99
N ARG A 344 2.90 20.25 19.96
CA ARG A 344 1.55 20.61 20.41
C ARG A 344 1.08 19.56 21.41
N THR A 345 1.67 19.59 22.60
CA THR A 345 1.40 18.65 23.70
C THR A 345 0.95 19.31 24.99
N ALA A 346 1.10 20.63 25.11
CA ALA A 346 0.81 21.38 26.31
C ALA A 346 -0.68 21.75 26.41
N ASP A 347 -1.21 21.83 27.62
CA ASP A 347 -2.63 22.14 27.85
C ASP A 347 -3.02 23.58 27.45
N ASN A 348 -2.03 24.42 27.08
CA ASN A 348 -2.21 25.80 26.64
C ASN A 348 -2.16 25.99 25.11
N VAL A 349 -2.06 24.90 24.34
CA VAL A 349 -2.25 24.95 22.88
C VAL A 349 -3.69 24.62 22.50
N THR A 350 -4.16 25.28 21.45
CA THR A 350 -5.40 24.98 20.74
C THR A 350 -5.37 23.55 20.21
N GLU A 351 -6.53 22.92 20.15
CA GLU A 351 -6.71 21.57 19.62
C GLU A 351 -6.06 21.41 18.23
N THR A 352 -5.42 20.26 18.03
CA THR A 352 -4.83 19.86 16.76
C THR A 352 -5.70 18.80 16.13
N LEU A 353 -6.77 19.24 15.47
CA LEU A 353 -7.77 18.36 14.90
C LEU A 353 -7.27 17.65 13.65
N ILE A 354 -7.19 16.32 13.71
CA ILE A 354 -6.96 15.44 12.56
C ILE A 354 -8.16 14.52 12.46
N ASN A 355 -8.85 14.57 11.31
CA ASN A 355 -10.08 13.80 11.06
C ASN A 355 -11.18 13.98 12.12
N GLY A 356 -11.24 15.17 12.74
CA GLY A 356 -12.26 15.52 13.74
C GLY A 356 -11.91 15.13 15.18
N GLU A 357 -10.74 14.53 15.41
CA GLU A 357 -10.26 14.18 16.75
C GLU A 357 -9.05 15.04 17.11
N ASP A 358 -8.91 15.39 18.39
CA ASP A 358 -7.76 16.15 18.90
C ASP A 358 -6.55 15.23 19.15
N TRP A 359 -5.36 15.69 18.75
CA TRP A 359 -4.11 14.92 18.83
C TRP A 359 -3.04 15.68 19.60
N LYS A 360 -2.32 14.95 20.47
CA LYS A 360 -1.10 15.44 21.11
C LYS A 360 0.12 15.06 20.27
N ILE A 361 0.85 16.07 19.80
CA ILE A 361 1.96 15.89 18.84
C ILE A 361 3.27 16.35 19.46
N SER A 362 4.19 15.43 19.71
CA SER A 362 5.57 15.76 20.10
C SER A 362 6.47 15.82 18.88
N VAL A 363 7.39 16.78 18.82
CA VAL A 363 8.46 16.85 17.83
C VAL A 363 9.80 16.61 18.51
N ILE A 364 10.59 15.68 17.96
CA ILE A 364 11.95 15.37 18.38
C ILE A 364 12.90 15.63 17.22
N ALA A 365 13.64 16.73 17.31
CA ALA A 365 14.67 17.13 16.38
C ALA A 365 16.03 16.56 16.76
N THR A 366 16.76 16.04 15.78
CA THR A 366 18.13 15.53 15.94
C THR A 366 19.05 16.10 14.86
N ALA A 367 20.33 16.26 15.20
CA ALA A 367 21.36 16.64 14.23
C ALA A 367 21.70 15.43 13.34
N ASP A 368 21.70 15.64 12.02
CA ASP A 368 22.03 14.62 11.01
C ASP A 368 22.56 15.32 9.75
N ASP A 369 23.73 14.90 9.25
CA ASP A 369 24.38 15.52 8.09
C ASP A 369 23.62 15.26 6.76
N LYS A 370 22.76 14.24 6.75
CA LYS A 370 21.80 13.94 5.67
C LYS A 370 20.40 14.48 5.95
N GLY A 371 20.22 15.15 7.09
CA GLY A 371 18.98 15.78 7.48
C GLY A 371 18.57 16.95 6.58
N MET A 372 17.44 17.55 6.94
CA MET A 372 16.89 18.74 6.30
C MET A 372 17.95 19.85 6.18
N LYS A 373 17.97 20.55 5.04
CA LYS A 373 18.88 21.69 4.84
C LYS A 373 18.60 22.75 5.91
N ALA A 374 19.63 23.11 6.67
CA ALA A 374 19.48 24.09 7.74
C ALA A 374 20.57 25.19 7.71
N PRO A 375 20.35 26.29 8.44
CA PRO A 375 21.32 27.36 8.62
C PRO A 375 22.63 26.93 9.24
N LYS A 376 23.69 27.69 8.91
CA LYS A 376 24.92 27.68 9.68
C LYS A 376 24.74 28.51 10.94
N ILE A 377 25.09 27.95 12.10
CA ILE A 377 25.02 28.63 13.39
C ILE A 377 26.24 29.53 13.57
N ILE A 378 26.04 30.82 13.77
CA ILE A 378 27.11 31.80 13.91
C ILE A 378 27.04 32.44 15.29
N TYR A 379 28.11 32.32 16.08
CA TYR A 379 28.25 33.06 17.32
C TYR A 379 28.52 34.54 17.01
N PHE A 380 27.69 35.47 17.50
CA PHE A 380 27.75 36.88 17.14
C PHE A 380 27.82 37.79 18.36
N THR A 381 28.86 38.64 18.42
CA THR A 381 29.06 39.60 19.51
C THR A 381 29.91 40.79 19.05
N ASN A 382 29.97 41.86 19.83
CA ASN A 382 30.76 43.08 19.62
C ASN A 382 30.74 43.59 18.17
N SER A 383 29.59 43.55 17.51
CA SER A 383 29.48 43.93 16.11
C SER A 383 28.17 44.60 15.78
N LYS A 384 28.20 45.30 14.64
CA LYS A 384 27.02 45.98 14.11
C LYS A 384 26.03 44.99 13.54
N GLU A 385 24.80 45.10 14.02
CA GLU A 385 23.63 44.48 13.44
C GLU A 385 23.26 45.20 12.14
N THR A 386 23.08 44.42 11.09
CA THR A 386 22.78 44.89 9.74
C THR A 386 21.83 43.89 9.09
N ASN A 387 21.26 44.23 7.94
CA ASN A 387 20.46 43.27 7.16
C ASN A 387 21.23 41.98 6.79
N PHE A 388 22.57 42.02 6.79
CA PHE A 388 23.43 40.85 6.52
C PHE A 388 23.75 39.99 7.76
N THR A 389 23.29 40.39 8.94
CA THR A 389 23.45 39.67 10.22
C THR A 389 22.11 39.27 10.85
N ARG A 390 21.01 39.47 10.13
CA ARG A 390 19.73 38.87 10.45
C ARG A 390 19.80 37.36 10.19
N SER A 391 19.20 36.57 11.07
CA SER A 391 19.00 35.14 10.78
C SER A 391 18.06 35.01 9.58
N HIS A 392 18.31 34.00 8.75
CA HIS A 392 17.50 33.69 7.58
C HIS A 392 17.77 32.24 7.13
N ASN A 393 16.75 31.56 6.63
CA ASN A 393 16.87 30.24 6.01
C ASN A 393 16.47 30.25 4.53
N TRP A 394 17.10 31.13 3.75
CA TRP A 394 16.85 31.25 2.32
C TRP A 394 17.69 30.25 1.51
N GLU A 395 17.17 29.77 0.38
CA GLU A 395 17.78 28.65 -0.35
C GLU A 395 19.20 28.92 -0.84
N LEU A 396 19.50 30.19 -1.15
CA LEU A 396 20.82 30.65 -1.58
C LEU A 396 21.70 31.12 -0.41
N SER A 397 21.15 31.28 0.80
CA SER A 397 21.90 31.68 1.99
C SER A 397 21.16 31.31 3.26
N ARG A 398 21.79 30.50 4.13
CA ARG A 398 21.19 30.05 5.39
C ARG A 398 22.11 30.36 6.58
N LYS A 399 21.71 31.30 7.43
CA LYS A 399 22.50 31.76 8.59
C LYS A 399 21.59 31.92 9.80
N LEU A 400 22.06 31.45 10.95
CA LEU A 400 21.35 31.55 12.22
C LEU A 400 22.32 32.13 13.24
N PHE A 401 22.04 33.33 13.72
CA PHE A 401 22.96 34.06 14.60
C PHE A 401 22.56 33.91 16.06
N TYR A 402 23.47 33.40 16.89
CA TYR A 402 23.39 33.52 18.35
C TYR A 402 24.00 34.85 18.76
N LYS A 403 23.15 35.84 19.08
CA LYS A 403 23.57 37.22 19.36
C LYS A 403 23.67 37.45 20.86
N VAL A 404 24.84 37.86 21.34
CA VAL A 404 25.10 38.06 22.78
C VAL A 404 26.20 39.10 23.00
N GLY A 405 26.20 39.75 24.17
CA GLY A 405 27.15 40.81 24.51
C GLY A 405 26.81 42.12 23.81
N TYR A 406 27.81 42.96 23.53
CA TYR A 406 27.56 44.25 22.89
C TYR A 406 27.16 44.10 21.42
N LEU A 407 25.99 44.61 21.07
CA LEU A 407 25.48 44.66 19.69
C LEU A 407 25.27 46.13 19.32
N LYS A 408 25.70 46.53 18.12
CA LYS A 408 25.47 47.89 17.64
C LYS A 408 24.26 47.92 16.71
N TYR A 409 23.20 48.59 17.13
CA TYR A 409 22.05 48.95 16.29
C TYR A 409 22.26 50.40 15.81
N ASP A 410 21.38 51.31 16.24
CA ASP A 410 21.64 52.75 16.21
C ASP A 410 22.68 53.11 17.28
N ASP A 411 22.42 52.66 18.52
CA ASP A 411 23.36 52.70 19.64
C ASP A 411 23.92 51.31 19.97
N TRP A 412 24.96 51.28 20.80
CA TRP A 412 25.48 50.05 21.37
C TRP A 412 24.62 49.61 22.55
N VAL A 413 24.21 48.35 22.55
CA VAL A 413 23.39 47.75 23.63
C VAL A 413 23.99 46.42 24.03
N TYR A 414 24.09 46.16 25.33
CA TYR A 414 24.52 44.87 25.86
C TYR A 414 23.36 43.88 25.96
N GLN A 415 23.43 42.79 25.20
CA GLN A 415 22.48 41.69 25.24
C GLN A 415 22.98 40.60 26.19
N ASN A 416 22.24 40.38 27.28
CA ASN A 416 22.57 39.36 28.27
C ASN A 416 22.31 37.92 27.76
N ASN A 417 22.94 36.93 28.39
CA ASN A 417 22.82 35.53 27.98
C ASN A 417 21.39 34.97 28.09
N SER A 418 20.60 35.40 29.07
CA SER A 418 19.23 34.87 29.26
C SER A 418 18.36 35.20 28.05
N TYR A 419 18.33 36.50 27.68
CA TYR A 419 17.59 36.97 26.52
C TYR A 419 18.14 36.39 25.22
N ALA A 420 19.48 36.34 25.08
CA ALA A 420 20.13 35.73 23.92
C ALA A 420 19.73 34.26 23.72
N ASN A 421 19.61 33.50 24.81
CA ASN A 421 19.20 32.11 24.74
C ASN A 421 17.75 31.98 24.27
N GLU A 422 16.82 32.71 24.87
CA GLU A 422 15.40 32.64 24.50
C GLU A 422 15.16 33.07 23.05
N ASP A 423 15.75 34.20 22.65
CA ASP A 423 15.64 34.72 21.29
C ASP A 423 16.25 33.76 20.27
N PHE A 424 17.40 33.15 20.57
CA PHE A 424 18.02 32.17 19.68
C PHE A 424 17.21 30.88 19.56
N ILE A 425 16.70 30.34 20.67
CA ILE A 425 15.88 29.11 20.67
C ILE A 425 14.61 29.34 19.82
N GLU A 426 13.95 30.49 19.96
CA GLU A 426 12.76 30.85 19.19
C GLU A 426 13.08 31.10 17.70
N THR A 427 14.10 31.91 17.43
CA THR A 427 14.55 32.19 16.06
C THR A 427 14.95 30.91 15.35
N SER A 428 15.63 29.98 16.03
CA SER A 428 16.02 28.68 15.44
C SER A 428 14.81 27.92 14.92
N ALA A 429 13.74 27.83 15.72
CA ALA A 429 12.52 27.14 15.35
C ALA A 429 11.79 27.82 14.18
N HIS A 430 11.77 29.16 14.16
CA HIS A 430 11.19 29.94 13.07
C HIS A 430 11.94 29.71 11.75
N GLU A 431 13.27 29.87 11.78
CA GLU A 431 14.11 29.76 10.58
C GLU A 431 14.08 28.36 9.98
N ILE A 432 14.14 27.32 10.83
CA ILE A 432 14.04 25.93 10.40
C ILE A 432 12.65 25.64 9.83
N GLY A 433 11.62 26.28 10.40
CA GLY A 433 10.25 26.24 9.91
C GLY A 433 10.09 26.56 8.43
N HIS A 434 10.86 27.50 7.90
CA HIS A 434 10.81 27.83 6.48
C HIS A 434 11.09 26.64 5.56
N GLU A 435 12.04 25.76 5.89
CA GLU A 435 12.35 24.60 5.05
C GLU A 435 11.25 23.52 5.15
N ILE A 436 10.58 23.40 6.30
CA ILE A 436 9.38 22.55 6.47
C ILE A 436 8.25 23.05 5.56
N LEU A 437 7.90 24.34 5.68
CA LEU A 437 6.82 24.94 4.89
C LEU A 437 7.14 24.93 3.39
N LEU A 438 8.42 25.11 3.03
CA LEU A 438 8.88 25.03 1.64
C LEU A 438 8.67 23.62 1.07
N ALA A 439 8.99 22.59 1.84
CA ALA A 439 8.80 21.20 1.41
C ALA A 439 7.31 20.87 1.23
N TYR A 440 6.43 21.38 2.10
CA TYR A 440 4.99 21.12 2.06
C TYR A 440 4.23 21.96 1.01
N GLY A 441 4.30 23.29 1.13
CA GLY A 441 3.48 24.24 0.37
C GLY A 441 4.26 25.12 -0.62
N GLY A 442 5.58 24.93 -0.73
CA GLY A 442 6.41 25.68 -1.67
C GLY A 442 6.78 27.09 -1.19
N GLN A 443 7.24 27.91 -2.15
CA GLN A 443 7.86 29.21 -1.90
C GLN A 443 6.92 30.20 -1.21
N SER A 444 5.71 30.39 -1.73
CA SER A 444 4.73 31.31 -1.17
C SER A 444 4.38 30.95 0.27
N TYR A 445 4.07 29.67 0.53
CA TYR A 445 3.72 29.24 1.88
C TYR A 445 4.85 29.44 2.89
N SER A 446 6.09 29.20 2.45
CA SER A 446 7.27 29.39 3.29
C SER A 446 7.56 30.87 3.57
N LYS A 447 7.38 31.77 2.61
CA LYS A 447 7.96 33.13 2.64
C LYS A 447 6.97 34.25 2.94
N GLU A 448 5.70 34.07 2.65
CA GLU A 448 4.68 35.11 2.84
C GLU A 448 4.20 35.21 4.30
N HIS A 449 4.71 34.35 5.20
CA HIS A 449 4.37 34.37 6.63
C HIS A 449 2.85 34.38 6.88
N LYS A 450 2.10 33.57 6.11
CA LYS A 450 0.63 33.53 6.15
C LYS A 450 0.00 34.89 5.85
N ASP A 451 0.42 35.48 4.75
CA ASP A 451 -0.04 36.77 4.24
C ASP A 451 0.26 37.97 5.16
N THR A 452 1.10 37.76 6.19
CA THR A 452 1.62 38.86 7.04
C THR A 452 2.86 39.51 6.45
N SER A 453 3.40 38.94 5.37
CA SER A 453 4.47 39.54 4.59
C SER A 453 4.38 39.19 3.10
N ASP A 454 5.08 39.95 2.26
CA ASP A 454 5.29 39.60 0.86
C ASP A 454 6.41 38.55 0.70
N LEU A 455 6.64 38.10 -0.54
CA LEU A 455 7.74 37.17 -0.87
C LEU A 455 9.15 37.74 -0.58
N LEU A 456 9.27 39.05 -0.40
CA LEU A 456 10.50 39.75 -0.02
C LEU A 456 10.60 39.96 1.50
N GLN A 457 9.68 39.36 2.28
CA GLN A 457 9.58 39.44 3.73
C GLN A 457 9.32 40.85 4.28
N ASN A 458 8.74 41.74 3.47
CA ASN A 458 8.22 43.02 3.96
C ASN A 458 6.85 42.79 4.58
N VAL A 459 6.61 43.34 5.77
CA VAL A 459 5.31 43.25 6.44
C VAL A 459 4.25 43.94 5.57
N THR A 460 3.19 43.22 5.22
CA THR A 460 2.16 43.69 4.27
C THR A 460 0.92 44.26 4.96
N ASN A 461 0.70 43.91 6.23
CA ASN A 461 -0.47 44.30 7.01
C ASN A 461 -0.06 44.63 8.45
N GLU A 462 -0.67 45.63 9.08
CA GLU A 462 -0.55 45.84 10.52
C GLU A 462 -1.14 44.64 11.28
N ASN A 463 -0.27 43.82 11.89
CA ASN A 463 -0.67 42.60 12.58
C ASN A 463 -0.21 42.66 14.05
N SER A 464 -1.06 43.17 14.94
CA SER A 464 -0.71 43.23 16.37
C SER A 464 -0.64 41.85 17.02
N TYR A 465 0.24 41.68 18.01
CA TYR A 465 0.26 40.47 18.84
C TYR A 465 -1.11 40.16 19.46
N PRO A 466 -1.55 38.88 19.45
CA PRO A 466 -2.80 38.51 20.08
C PRO A 466 -2.71 38.73 21.59
N LYS A 467 -3.77 39.25 22.21
CA LYS A 467 -3.79 39.54 23.66
C LYS A 467 -3.83 38.28 24.52
N ILE A 468 -4.46 37.21 24.03
CA ILE A 468 -4.67 35.93 24.72
C ILE A 468 -4.45 34.80 23.70
N GLY A 469 -4.02 33.63 24.17
CA GLY A 469 -3.84 32.43 23.34
C GLY A 469 -2.51 32.39 22.59
N GLU A 470 -2.41 31.55 21.58
CA GLU A 470 -1.16 31.30 20.85
C GLU A 470 -0.62 32.53 20.10
N ILE A 471 0.70 32.63 19.99
CA ILE A 471 1.39 33.50 19.05
C ILE A 471 2.00 32.61 17.97
N ASP A 472 1.51 32.71 16.75
CA ASP A 472 1.89 31.82 15.65
C ASP A 472 3.36 32.02 15.27
N LEU A 473 4.17 30.97 15.43
CA LEU A 473 5.62 30.98 15.19
C LEU A 473 5.96 31.53 13.79
N MET A 474 5.13 31.23 12.78
CA MET A 474 5.42 31.56 11.38
C MET A 474 4.79 32.87 10.91
N LYS A 475 4.16 33.65 11.79
CA LYS A 475 3.63 34.98 11.48
C LYS A 475 4.53 36.10 11.99
N TYR A 476 4.57 37.19 11.24
CA TYR A 476 5.10 38.46 11.72
C TYR A 476 4.03 39.28 12.41
N TYR A 477 4.48 40.03 13.42
CA TYR A 477 3.63 40.87 14.24
C TYR A 477 4.32 42.22 14.48
N ASP A 478 3.50 43.26 14.60
CA ASP A 478 3.94 44.62 14.86
C ASP A 478 3.82 44.97 16.35
N GLY A 479 4.64 45.95 16.76
CA GLY A 479 4.64 46.50 18.11
C GLY A 479 5.53 45.73 19.09
N TYR A 480 5.36 46.02 20.38
CA TYR A 480 6.18 45.42 21.44
C TYR A 480 5.76 43.98 21.71
N ARG A 481 6.77 43.09 21.82
CA ARG A 481 6.56 41.71 22.25
C ARG A 481 5.88 41.71 23.63
N PRO A 482 4.84 40.89 23.85
CA PRO A 482 4.26 40.73 25.18
C PRO A 482 5.26 40.05 26.13
N ASN A 483 5.09 40.24 27.44
CA ASN A 483 6.01 39.68 28.45
C ASN A 483 6.06 38.15 28.44
N ASP A 484 4.98 37.50 27.99
CA ASP A 484 4.81 36.05 27.89
C ASP A 484 5.02 35.53 26.45
N PHE A 485 5.80 36.29 25.65
CA PHE A 485 6.03 35.99 24.24
C PHE A 485 6.59 34.58 24.04
N TYR A 486 7.71 34.23 24.68
CA TYR A 486 8.39 32.95 24.48
C TYR A 486 7.61 31.75 25.04
N GLU A 487 6.64 31.97 25.91
CA GLU A 487 5.75 30.96 26.47
C GLU A 487 4.57 30.66 25.53
N ARG A 488 4.12 31.67 24.77
CA ARG A 488 2.94 31.58 23.89
C ARG A 488 3.28 31.30 22.44
N ARG A 489 4.55 31.42 22.05
CA ARG A 489 5.00 31.07 20.70
C ARG A 489 4.80 29.57 20.44
N VAL A 490 4.21 29.24 19.30
CA VAL A 490 4.01 27.86 18.85
C VAL A 490 3.69 27.82 17.36
N ALA A 491 4.15 26.79 16.65
CA ALA A 491 3.77 26.53 15.26
C ALA A 491 2.28 26.18 15.19
N SER A 492 1.58 26.71 14.19
CA SER A 492 0.14 26.45 14.08
C SER A 492 -0.16 24.96 13.87
N ALA A 493 -1.36 24.52 14.26
CA ALA A 493 -1.82 23.14 14.03
C ALA A 493 -1.63 22.71 12.56
N LYS A 494 -1.93 23.58 11.59
CA LYS A 494 -1.74 23.32 10.16
C LYS A 494 -0.27 23.06 9.80
N ASP A 495 0.66 23.83 10.35
CA ASP A 495 2.09 23.67 10.07
C ASP A 495 2.63 22.38 10.69
N VAL A 496 2.21 22.04 11.90
CA VAL A 496 2.62 20.79 12.55
C VAL A 496 2.05 19.57 11.81
N ILE A 497 0.78 19.63 11.36
CA ILE A 497 0.17 18.58 10.53
C ILE A 497 0.92 18.39 9.20
N SER A 498 1.53 19.44 8.66
CA SER A 498 2.32 19.33 7.43
C SER A 498 3.51 18.37 7.54
N LEU A 499 4.10 18.22 8.73
CA LEU A 499 5.17 17.26 8.98
C LEU A 499 4.68 15.80 8.83
N ILE A 500 3.44 15.52 9.21
CA ILE A 500 2.81 14.20 9.02
C ILE A 500 2.60 13.94 7.52
N TRP A 501 2.23 14.95 6.75
CA TRP A 501 2.16 14.81 5.30
C TRP A 501 3.54 14.59 4.68
N LEU A 502 4.58 15.23 5.21
CA LEU A 502 5.95 15.09 4.71
C LEU A 502 6.55 13.69 4.95
N SER A 503 6.06 12.93 5.93
CA SER A 503 6.44 11.52 6.14
C SER A 503 5.82 10.54 5.13
N LYS A 504 5.15 11.06 4.09
CA LYS A 504 4.56 10.31 2.97
C LYS A 504 5.53 9.29 2.37
N LEU A 505 4.99 8.10 2.16
CA LEU A 505 5.69 6.93 1.63
C LEU A 505 5.29 6.66 0.17
N GLU A 506 6.14 5.93 -0.53
CA GLU A 506 5.91 5.40 -1.88
C GLU A 506 6.32 3.93 -1.94
N ILE A 507 5.47 3.13 -2.57
CA ILE A 507 5.73 1.73 -2.92
C ILE A 507 6.24 1.70 -4.36
N ARG A 508 7.43 1.13 -4.58
CA ARG A 508 8.08 1.07 -5.90
C ARG A 508 8.02 -0.29 -6.57
#